data_AF-A0A845HHY9-F1
#
_entry.id   AF-A0A845HHY9-F1
#
_cell.length_a   1.000
_cell.length_b   1.000
_cell.length_c   1.000
_cell.angle_alpha   90.00
_cell.angle_beta   90.00
_cell.angle_gamma   90.00
#
_symmetry.space_group_name_H-M   'P 1'
#
loop_
_entity.id
_entity.type
_entity.pdbx_description
1 polymer ?
#
loop_
_entity_poly.entity_id
_entity_poly.type
_entity_poly.pdbx_seq_one_letter_code
_entity_poly.pdbx_strand_id
1 'polypeptide(L)'
;MNRNQLLAALALAASASCHAAVTLQVTTSVHFEPSKSAANLPPDSKTTAFVTLADDYIAAKSGNATTVYDFKNRRRVVLDDANKTYVDYSLYDTLGFRVFEMRNRVVLNTAMAKAGIPDFKPVRKVDLEQELGLAEDSTTVIDAAASGDAMRFTSEGIPLATWSKHGAQAGARDVAHFAQLLRYVQSIHPQVLAKLAEGGVIPGSLTFTTNTSLAPVTVRMDVEKVQGASPPAFTLQGYAPRQATPAQGALEALVDRMAAQTPQQLDALRAAHPCDTEAAYREDQLLDTMLGRIECTLSTGAPMLAFTPAQLEQVRASVPVSLAFSATKVTKQEEFVAAVKTLSGLRSQAPRKAYILKLFEANNRARLGQFNESSQLFADVLEANPVLGGAWKDMGDLMIMRFDMPAAWRSWDIGRRIAPTLPNFAYVNQLESEMAKRHPEYLVY
;
A
#
# COMPACT_ATOMS: atom_id res chain seq x y z
N MET A 1 -5.03 -58.43 20.70
CA MET A 1 -4.17 -57.33 20.22
C MET A 1 -3.39 -56.79 21.41
N ASN A 2 -2.07 -56.89 21.41
CA ASN A 2 -1.26 -56.63 22.60
C ASN A 2 -1.08 -55.12 22.82
N ARG A 3 -0.99 -54.65 24.06
CA ARG A 3 -0.98 -53.21 24.43
C ARG A 3 0.15 -52.42 23.76
N ASN A 4 1.24 -53.10 23.40
CA ASN A 4 2.38 -52.53 22.64
C ASN A 4 2.08 -52.35 21.14
N GLN A 5 1.16 -53.11 20.54
CA GLN A 5 0.72 -52.90 19.15
C GLN A 5 -0.27 -51.73 19.04
N LEU A 6 -1.06 -51.45 20.09
CA LEU A 6 -1.94 -50.28 20.15
C LEU A 6 -1.13 -48.97 20.26
N LEU A 7 -0.05 -48.97 21.05
CA LEU A 7 0.86 -47.82 21.20
C LEU A 7 1.67 -47.53 19.93
N ALA A 8 2.07 -48.55 19.16
CA ALA A 8 2.73 -48.36 17.87
C ALA A 8 1.77 -47.81 16.79
N ALA A 9 0.50 -48.24 16.79
CA ALA A 9 -0.51 -47.72 15.88
C ALA A 9 -0.97 -46.28 16.23
N LEU A 10 -0.98 -45.91 17.52
CA LEU A 10 -1.24 -44.54 17.98
C LEU A 10 -0.04 -43.60 17.74
N ALA A 11 1.19 -44.10 17.71
CA ALA A 11 2.38 -43.31 17.36
C ALA A 11 2.50 -43.05 15.85
N LEU A 12 1.99 -43.95 15.00
CA LEU A 12 1.97 -43.79 13.53
C LEU A 12 0.77 -42.96 13.02
N ALA A 13 -0.26 -42.74 13.84
CA ALA A 13 -1.37 -41.83 13.53
C ALA A 13 -1.14 -40.39 14.05
N ALA A 14 -0.08 -40.16 14.84
CA ALA A 14 0.25 -38.87 15.43
C ALA A 14 1.57 -38.26 14.88
N SER A 15 2.23 -38.91 13.92
CA SER A 15 3.25 -38.25 13.11
C SER A 15 2.58 -37.43 12.02
N ALA A 16 1.87 -36.37 12.42
CA ALA A 16 1.77 -35.20 11.56
C ALA A 16 3.20 -34.75 11.35
N SER A 17 3.79 -35.15 10.22
CA SER A 17 5.06 -34.62 9.75
C SER A 17 4.99 -33.10 9.93
N CYS A 18 5.76 -32.55 10.86
CA CYS A 18 5.92 -31.11 11.03
C CYS A 18 6.69 -30.60 9.81
N HIS A 19 5.99 -30.52 8.68
CA HIS A 19 6.49 -29.87 7.49
C HIS A 19 6.57 -28.37 7.79
N ALA A 20 7.73 -27.76 7.56
CA ALA A 20 7.91 -26.32 7.75
C ALA A 20 7.01 -25.49 6.81
N ALA A 21 6.53 -26.07 5.71
CA ALA A 21 5.58 -25.41 4.82
C ALA A 21 4.64 -26.40 4.12
N VAL A 22 3.61 -25.85 3.49
CA VAL A 22 2.78 -26.54 2.50
C VAL A 22 2.94 -25.86 1.15
N THR A 23 3.09 -26.65 0.08
CA THR A 23 3.02 -26.14 -1.30
C THR A 23 1.74 -26.64 -1.97
N LEU A 24 1.15 -25.81 -2.82
CA LEU A 24 -0.05 -26.14 -3.57
C LEU A 24 -0.08 -25.45 -4.94
N GLN A 25 -0.87 -25.99 -5.85
CA GLN A 25 -1.21 -25.36 -7.12
C GLN A 25 -2.63 -24.79 -7.02
N VAL A 26 -2.80 -23.54 -7.42
CA VAL A 26 -4.09 -22.84 -7.42
C VAL A 26 -4.41 -22.41 -8.82
N THR A 27 -5.56 -22.82 -9.35
CA THR A 27 -6.06 -22.33 -10.63
C THR A 27 -7.28 -21.45 -10.38
N THR A 28 -7.17 -20.17 -10.73
CA THR A 28 -8.25 -19.18 -10.59
C THR A 28 -8.86 -18.91 -11.95
N SER A 29 -10.19 -18.95 -12.03
CA SER A 29 -10.99 -18.57 -13.19
C SER A 29 -11.92 -17.43 -12.78
N VAL A 30 -11.94 -16.33 -13.53
CA VAL A 30 -12.76 -15.14 -13.27
C VAL A 30 -13.77 -14.98 -14.39
N HIS A 31 -15.04 -14.80 -14.00
CA HIS A 31 -16.15 -14.56 -14.90
C HIS A 31 -16.88 -13.26 -14.52
N PHE A 32 -17.20 -12.45 -15.52
CA PHE A 32 -18.00 -11.23 -15.36
C PHE A 32 -19.42 -11.46 -15.86
N GLU A 33 -20.41 -11.35 -14.98
CA GLU A 33 -21.81 -11.53 -15.34
C GLU A 33 -22.27 -10.38 -16.25
N PRO A 34 -22.82 -10.66 -17.45
CA PRO A 34 -23.33 -9.61 -18.33
C PRO A 34 -24.43 -8.78 -17.65
N SER A 35 -24.25 -7.46 -17.59
CA SER A 35 -25.28 -6.53 -17.12
C SER A 35 -25.73 -5.64 -18.28
N LYS A 36 -27.03 -5.27 -18.30
CA LYS A 36 -27.60 -4.39 -19.33
C LYS A 36 -26.92 -3.01 -19.39
N SER A 37 -26.21 -2.64 -18.33
CA SER A 37 -25.62 -1.32 -18.12
C SER A 37 -24.12 -1.27 -18.44
N ALA A 38 -23.45 -2.42 -18.59
CA ALA A 38 -22.00 -2.50 -18.76
C ALA A 38 -21.64 -2.73 -20.24
N ALA A 39 -21.28 -1.65 -20.93
CA ALA A 39 -20.96 -1.70 -22.36
C ALA A 39 -19.58 -2.32 -22.68
N ASN A 40 -18.69 -2.49 -21.69
CA ASN A 40 -17.32 -2.99 -21.87
C ASN A 40 -16.87 -3.78 -20.62
N LEU A 41 -17.28 -5.04 -20.51
CA LEU A 41 -16.78 -5.91 -19.46
C LEU A 41 -15.39 -6.45 -19.83
N PRO A 42 -14.48 -6.63 -18.86
CA PRO A 42 -13.25 -7.37 -19.10
C PRO A 42 -13.56 -8.80 -19.56
N PRO A 43 -12.69 -9.41 -20.40
CA PRO A 43 -12.86 -10.80 -20.76
C PRO A 43 -12.66 -11.71 -19.55
N ASP A 44 -13.32 -12.87 -19.58
CA ASP A 44 -13.04 -13.95 -18.66
C ASP A 44 -11.55 -14.32 -18.69
N SER A 45 -11.01 -14.69 -17.53
CA SER A 45 -9.60 -15.01 -17.40
C SER A 45 -9.38 -16.27 -16.59
N LYS A 46 -8.25 -16.93 -16.86
CA LYS A 46 -7.82 -18.12 -16.13
C LYS A 46 -6.32 -18.05 -15.90
N THR A 47 -5.90 -18.22 -14.65
CA THR A 47 -4.49 -18.16 -14.23
C THR A 47 -4.17 -19.27 -13.27
N THR A 48 -2.98 -19.84 -13.39
CA THR A 48 -2.47 -20.84 -12.44
C THR A 48 -1.28 -20.26 -11.67
N ALA A 49 -1.32 -20.40 -10.36
CA ALA A 49 -0.24 -20.02 -9.46
C ALA A 49 0.28 -21.23 -8.68
N PHE A 50 1.58 -21.24 -8.41
CA PHE A 50 2.24 -22.17 -7.50
C PHE A 50 2.52 -21.45 -6.19
N VAL A 51 1.98 -21.97 -5.10
CA VAL A 51 1.96 -21.29 -3.81
C VAL A 51 2.78 -22.08 -2.80
N THR A 52 3.49 -21.34 -1.96
CA THR A 52 4.16 -21.84 -0.74
C THR A 52 3.57 -21.12 0.47
N LEU A 53 3.08 -21.88 1.44
CA LEU A 53 2.61 -21.43 2.74
C LEU A 53 3.66 -21.81 3.79
N ALA A 54 4.64 -20.93 4.04
CA ALA A 54 5.69 -21.11 5.03
C ALA A 54 5.32 -20.44 6.37
N ASP A 55 6.13 -20.61 7.41
CA ASP A 55 5.86 -20.06 8.75
C ASP A 55 5.80 -18.52 8.78
N ASP A 56 6.74 -17.85 8.12
CA ASP A 56 6.89 -16.39 8.19
C ASP A 56 6.63 -15.66 6.86
N TYR A 57 6.34 -16.42 5.79
CA TYR A 57 5.99 -15.85 4.49
C TYR A 57 5.00 -16.71 3.69
N ILE A 58 4.32 -16.06 2.75
CA ILE A 58 3.57 -16.72 1.67
C ILE A 58 4.19 -16.31 0.35
N ALA A 59 4.49 -17.26 -0.52
CA ALA A 59 4.95 -16.98 -1.88
C ALA A 59 3.95 -17.52 -2.91
N ALA A 60 3.61 -16.72 -3.92
CA ALA A 60 2.74 -17.10 -5.02
C ALA A 60 3.42 -16.77 -6.36
N LYS A 61 3.76 -17.80 -7.12
CA LYS A 61 4.38 -17.70 -8.44
C LYS A 61 3.35 -17.90 -9.55
N SER A 62 3.22 -16.92 -10.44
CA SER A 62 2.37 -16.99 -11.64
C SER A 62 3.16 -16.47 -12.84
N GLY A 63 3.32 -17.32 -13.87
CA GLY A 63 4.21 -17.02 -14.99
C GLY A 63 5.64 -16.74 -14.54
N ASN A 64 6.18 -15.58 -14.92
CA ASN A 64 7.52 -15.13 -14.57
C ASN A 64 7.57 -14.24 -13.30
N ALA A 65 6.43 -14.03 -12.64
CA ALA A 65 6.36 -13.21 -11.44
C ALA A 65 6.15 -14.07 -10.19
N THR A 66 6.91 -13.79 -9.13
CA THR A 66 6.69 -14.37 -7.81
C THR A 66 6.41 -13.26 -6.81
N THR A 67 5.23 -13.25 -6.21
CA THR A 67 4.89 -12.33 -5.12
C THR A 67 5.14 -13.04 -3.78
N VAL A 68 5.94 -12.43 -2.92
CA VAL A 68 6.24 -12.88 -1.57
C VAL A 68 5.64 -11.89 -0.57
N TYR A 69 4.79 -12.38 0.31
CA TYR A 69 4.28 -11.67 1.48
C TYR A 69 5.13 -12.10 2.68
N ASP A 70 6.09 -11.26 3.05
CA ASP A 70 6.98 -11.46 4.20
C ASP A 70 6.34 -10.77 5.42
N PHE A 71 5.69 -11.56 6.27
CA PHE A 71 4.96 -11.06 7.43
C PHE A 71 5.92 -10.61 8.54
N LYS A 72 7.08 -11.26 8.66
CA LYS A 72 8.10 -10.94 9.65
C LYS A 72 8.64 -9.52 9.46
N ASN A 73 8.95 -9.13 8.23
CA ASN A 73 9.44 -7.79 7.91
C ASN A 73 8.33 -6.84 7.44
N ARG A 74 7.09 -7.31 7.36
CA ARG A 74 5.92 -6.59 6.83
C ARG A 74 6.19 -6.03 5.43
N ARG A 75 6.76 -6.87 4.56
CA ARG A 75 7.09 -6.52 3.17
C ARG A 75 6.27 -7.36 2.19
N ARG A 76 5.98 -6.76 1.05
CA ARG A 76 5.44 -7.44 -0.13
C ARG A 76 6.48 -7.29 -1.24
N VAL A 77 7.18 -8.36 -1.55
CA VAL A 77 8.24 -8.37 -2.55
C VAL A 77 7.71 -9.00 -3.83
N VAL A 78 7.89 -8.33 -4.96
CA VAL A 78 7.56 -8.86 -6.29
C VAL A 78 8.85 -9.16 -7.03
N LEU A 79 9.09 -10.43 -7.32
CA LEU A 79 10.24 -10.92 -8.07
C LEU A 79 9.86 -11.07 -9.54
N ASP A 80 10.69 -10.54 -10.42
CA ASP A 80 10.72 -10.85 -11.85
C ASP A 80 11.78 -11.93 -12.07
N ASP A 81 11.32 -13.16 -12.27
CA ASP A 81 12.19 -14.33 -12.42
C ASP A 81 12.93 -14.35 -13.76
N ALA A 82 12.43 -13.62 -14.77
CA ALA A 82 13.02 -13.55 -16.11
C ALA A 82 14.17 -12.54 -16.13
N ASN A 83 13.93 -11.34 -15.62
CA ASN A 83 14.93 -10.27 -15.58
C ASN A 83 15.83 -10.32 -14.34
N LYS A 84 15.52 -11.21 -13.37
CA LYS A 84 16.20 -11.30 -12.07
C LYS A 84 16.21 -9.95 -11.35
N THR A 85 15.07 -9.28 -11.36
CA THR A 85 14.86 -8.03 -10.61
C THR A 85 13.78 -8.16 -9.57
N TYR A 86 13.74 -7.27 -8.58
CA TYR A 86 12.65 -7.21 -7.63
C TYR A 86 12.20 -5.79 -7.32
N VAL A 87 10.94 -5.67 -6.88
CA VAL A 87 10.41 -4.47 -6.25
C VAL A 87 9.93 -4.82 -4.85
N ASP A 88 10.33 -4.01 -3.87
CA ASP A 88 10.00 -4.18 -2.47
C ASP A 88 8.97 -3.12 -2.04
N TYR A 89 7.79 -3.58 -1.63
CA TYR A 89 6.69 -2.77 -1.14
C TYR A 89 6.42 -3.01 0.34
N SER A 90 5.81 -2.03 1.01
CA SER A 90 5.27 -2.23 2.35
C SER A 90 4.04 -3.13 2.29
N LEU A 91 3.90 -4.07 3.21
CA LEU A 91 2.69 -4.90 3.33
C LEU A 91 1.45 -4.06 3.70
N TYR A 92 1.67 -2.85 4.22
CA TYR A 92 0.61 -1.87 4.48
C TYR A 92 0.04 -1.24 3.20
N ASP A 93 0.65 -1.41 2.02
CA ASP A 93 0.12 -0.80 0.80
C ASP A 93 -1.28 -1.32 0.43
N THR A 94 -1.47 -2.64 0.57
CA THR A 94 -2.70 -3.35 0.22
C THR A 94 -3.77 -3.10 1.26
N LEU A 95 -3.40 -3.15 2.54
CA LEU A 95 -4.30 -2.80 3.64
C LEU A 95 -4.70 -1.33 3.60
N GLY A 96 -3.73 -0.44 3.36
CA GLY A 96 -3.93 0.99 3.19
C GLY A 96 -4.93 1.28 2.09
N PHE A 97 -4.76 0.68 0.90
CA PHE A 97 -5.72 0.80 -0.20
C PHE A 97 -7.14 0.45 0.25
N ARG A 98 -7.32 -0.72 0.88
CA ARG A 98 -8.65 -1.18 1.31
C ARG A 98 -9.27 -0.26 2.35
N VAL A 99 -8.49 0.23 3.31
CA VAL A 99 -8.95 1.17 4.35
C VAL A 99 -9.37 2.51 3.75
N PHE A 100 -8.53 3.11 2.89
CA PHE A 100 -8.84 4.39 2.26
C PHE A 100 -10.02 4.28 1.29
N GLU A 101 -10.09 3.19 0.52
CA GLU A 101 -11.17 2.96 -0.44
C GLU A 101 -12.49 2.64 0.27
N MET A 102 -12.48 1.87 1.35
CA MET A 102 -13.68 1.65 2.17
C MET A 102 -14.25 2.98 2.65
N ARG A 103 -13.41 3.82 3.27
CA ARG A 103 -13.81 5.14 3.76
C ARG A 103 -14.35 6.02 2.63
N ASN A 104 -13.70 6.04 1.47
CA ASN A 104 -14.12 6.80 0.31
C ASN A 104 -15.52 6.36 -0.16
N ARG A 105 -15.72 5.05 -0.35
CA ARG A 105 -17.00 4.49 -0.80
C ARG A 105 -18.12 4.73 0.20
N VAL A 106 -17.87 4.60 1.51
CA VAL A 106 -18.87 4.88 2.55
C VAL A 106 -19.31 6.35 2.53
N VAL A 107 -18.35 7.28 2.38
CA VAL A 107 -18.65 8.72 2.26
C VAL A 107 -19.48 9.00 1.01
N LEU A 108 -19.07 8.48 -0.14
CA LEU A 108 -19.79 8.66 -1.41
C LEU A 108 -21.19 8.06 -1.35
N ASN A 109 -21.32 6.84 -0.85
CA ASN A 109 -22.60 6.15 -0.71
C ASN A 109 -23.57 6.95 0.17
N THR A 110 -23.06 7.49 1.29
CA THR A 110 -23.84 8.36 2.19
C THR A 110 -24.23 9.68 1.54
N ALA A 111 -23.31 10.34 0.82
CA ALA A 111 -23.58 11.60 0.15
C ALA A 111 -24.62 11.45 -0.96
N MET A 112 -24.50 10.40 -1.78
CA MET A 112 -25.42 10.10 -2.87
C MET A 112 -26.82 9.73 -2.36
N ALA A 113 -26.90 8.95 -1.27
CA ALA A 113 -28.17 8.65 -0.61
C ALA A 113 -28.86 9.93 -0.11
N LYS A 114 -28.11 10.89 0.44
CA LYS A 114 -28.63 12.18 0.91
C LYS A 114 -29.02 13.14 -0.22
N ALA A 115 -28.41 13.00 -1.40
CA ALA A 115 -28.70 13.85 -2.55
C ALA A 115 -30.07 13.56 -3.20
N GLY A 116 -30.76 12.49 -2.78
CA GLY A 116 -32.12 12.17 -3.25
C GLY A 116 -32.19 11.84 -4.75
N ILE A 117 -31.11 11.30 -5.31
CA ILE A 117 -31.02 10.95 -6.72
C ILE A 117 -32.04 9.84 -7.02
N PRO A 118 -32.97 10.04 -7.97
CA PRO A 118 -33.95 9.01 -8.35
C PRO A 118 -33.26 7.71 -8.73
N ASP A 119 -33.82 6.60 -8.27
CA ASP A 119 -33.36 5.22 -8.54
C ASP A 119 -31.94 4.87 -8.05
N PHE A 120 -31.25 5.77 -7.33
CA PHE A 120 -30.00 5.42 -6.66
C PHE A 120 -30.26 4.43 -5.52
N LYS A 121 -29.63 3.26 -5.61
CA LYS A 121 -29.62 2.26 -4.55
C LYS A 121 -28.25 2.30 -3.88
N PRO A 122 -28.17 2.66 -2.59
CA PRO A 122 -26.92 2.60 -1.86
C PRO A 122 -26.30 1.21 -1.96
N VAL A 123 -24.98 1.15 -2.16
CA VAL A 123 -24.26 -0.13 -2.12
C VAL A 123 -24.41 -0.71 -0.73
N ARG A 124 -24.74 -2.00 -0.61
CA ARG A 124 -24.89 -2.64 0.70
C ARG A 124 -23.53 -2.74 1.36
N LYS A 125 -23.53 -2.62 2.69
CA LYS A 125 -22.30 -2.75 3.49
C LYS A 125 -21.56 -4.05 3.20
N VAL A 126 -22.27 -5.19 3.21
CA VAL A 126 -21.67 -6.50 2.94
C VAL A 126 -21.02 -6.60 1.56
N ASP A 127 -21.55 -5.91 0.54
CA ASP A 127 -20.95 -5.92 -0.81
C ASP A 127 -19.62 -5.15 -0.81
N LEU A 128 -19.55 -4.01 -0.11
CA LEU A 128 -18.30 -3.27 0.07
C LEU A 128 -17.25 -4.09 0.83
N GLU A 129 -17.67 -4.75 1.90
CA GLU A 129 -16.78 -5.56 2.75
C GLU A 129 -16.29 -6.82 2.03
N GLN A 130 -17.14 -7.44 1.21
CA GLN A 130 -16.79 -8.55 0.32
C GLN A 130 -15.79 -8.08 -0.76
N GLU A 131 -16.09 -6.98 -1.45
CA GLU A 131 -15.24 -6.48 -2.55
C GLU A 131 -13.86 -6.06 -2.07
N LEU A 132 -13.79 -5.34 -0.95
CA LEU A 132 -12.55 -4.83 -0.39
C LEU A 132 -11.85 -5.84 0.55
N GLY A 133 -12.51 -6.94 0.91
CA GLY A 133 -11.98 -7.91 1.87
C GLY A 133 -11.68 -7.31 3.25
N LEU A 134 -12.40 -6.26 3.63
CA LEU A 134 -12.19 -5.47 4.84
C LEU A 134 -13.55 -5.19 5.47
N ALA A 135 -13.70 -5.41 6.78
CA ALA A 135 -14.92 -5.09 7.51
C ALA A 135 -14.72 -3.81 8.31
N GLU A 136 -15.72 -2.93 8.35
CA GLU A 136 -15.65 -1.71 9.19
C GLU A 136 -15.88 -2.04 10.66
N ASP A 137 -16.70 -3.05 10.93
CA ASP A 137 -17.04 -3.56 12.26
C ASP A 137 -17.56 -5.01 12.15
N SER A 138 -18.07 -5.57 13.24
CA SER A 138 -18.56 -6.95 13.30
C SER A 138 -20.08 -7.11 13.13
N THR A 139 -20.80 -6.08 12.64
CA THR A 139 -22.28 -6.08 12.61
C THR A 139 -22.88 -6.76 11.38
N THR A 140 -22.09 -6.95 10.31
CA THR A 140 -22.55 -7.67 9.12
C THR A 140 -22.82 -9.13 9.47
N VAL A 141 -24.02 -9.61 9.14
CA VAL A 141 -24.45 -10.99 9.40
C VAL A 141 -24.17 -11.83 8.15
N ILE A 142 -23.37 -12.88 8.35
CA ILE A 142 -23.09 -13.90 7.33
C ILE A 142 -23.68 -15.23 7.80
N ASP A 143 -24.63 -15.75 7.02
CA ASP A 143 -25.18 -17.08 7.22
C ASP A 143 -24.25 -18.12 6.61
N ALA A 144 -23.85 -19.11 7.41
CA ALA A 144 -23.05 -20.24 6.95
C ALA A 144 -23.88 -21.53 7.05
N ALA A 145 -24.06 -22.21 5.92
CA ALA A 145 -24.84 -23.43 5.85
C ALA A 145 -24.10 -24.55 5.12
N ALA A 146 -24.13 -25.75 5.72
CA ALA A 146 -23.77 -26.97 5.03
C ALA A 146 -24.85 -27.30 3.98
N SER A 147 -24.46 -27.51 2.72
CA SER A 147 -25.34 -27.97 1.65
C SER A 147 -24.65 -29.09 0.87
N GLY A 148 -25.03 -30.33 1.17
CA GLY A 148 -24.31 -31.52 0.67
C GLY A 148 -22.82 -31.46 1.03
N ASP A 149 -21.98 -31.63 0.01
CA ASP A 149 -20.52 -31.64 0.12
C ASP A 149 -19.88 -30.24 0.07
N ALA A 150 -20.68 -29.18 0.24
CA ALA A 150 -20.21 -27.80 0.25
C ALA A 150 -20.65 -27.03 1.50
N MET A 151 -19.87 -26.01 1.84
CA MET A 151 -20.27 -24.92 2.72
C MET A 151 -20.68 -23.74 1.86
N ARG A 152 -21.83 -23.12 2.17
CA ARG A 152 -22.35 -21.93 1.49
C ARG A 152 -22.42 -20.76 2.46
N PHE A 153 -22.05 -19.59 1.97
CA PHE A 153 -22.05 -18.34 2.72
C PHE A 153 -22.94 -17.33 2.01
N THR A 154 -23.91 -16.80 2.73
CA THR A 154 -24.86 -15.81 2.21
C THR A 154 -25.01 -14.65 3.18
N SER A 155 -25.46 -13.50 2.67
CA SER A 155 -25.95 -12.40 3.50
C SER A 155 -27.23 -11.86 2.89
N GLU A 156 -28.31 -11.88 3.67
CA GLU A 156 -29.67 -11.52 3.21
C GLU A 156 -30.11 -12.37 2.00
N GLY A 157 -29.74 -13.65 1.99
CA GLY A 157 -30.00 -14.58 0.89
C GLY A 157 -29.12 -14.38 -0.35
N ILE A 158 -28.24 -13.38 -0.37
CA ILE A 158 -27.32 -13.12 -1.49
C ILE A 158 -26.05 -13.95 -1.32
N PRO A 159 -25.63 -14.76 -2.32
CA PRO A 159 -24.41 -15.55 -2.26
C PRO A 159 -23.15 -14.70 -2.16
N LEU A 160 -22.24 -15.10 -1.26
CA LEU A 160 -20.90 -14.50 -1.14
C LEU A 160 -19.80 -15.50 -1.47
N ALA A 161 -19.92 -16.72 -0.94
CA ALA A 161 -18.94 -17.76 -1.16
C ALA A 161 -19.55 -19.15 -1.09
N THR A 162 -18.90 -20.11 -1.72
CA THR A 162 -19.14 -21.54 -1.56
C THR A 162 -17.82 -22.26 -1.65
N TRP A 163 -17.54 -23.24 -0.80
CA TRP A 163 -16.38 -24.10 -0.97
C TRP A 163 -16.69 -25.55 -0.65
N SER A 164 -15.92 -26.45 -1.26
CA SER A 164 -16.00 -27.87 -1.00
C SER A 164 -15.59 -28.20 0.43
N LYS A 165 -16.28 -29.15 1.06
CA LYS A 165 -15.83 -29.80 2.30
C LYS A 165 -14.72 -30.82 2.04
N HIS A 166 -14.52 -31.20 0.77
CA HIS A 166 -13.43 -32.04 0.33
C HIS A 166 -12.22 -31.20 -0.06
N GLY A 167 -11.04 -31.82 0.07
CA GLY A 167 -9.77 -31.17 -0.20
C GLY A 167 -8.65 -31.87 0.54
N ALA A 168 -7.52 -31.19 0.65
CA ALA A 168 -6.39 -31.72 1.39
C ALA A 168 -6.57 -31.49 2.88
N GLN A 169 -6.37 -32.54 3.68
CA GLN A 169 -6.26 -32.41 5.12
C GLN A 169 -5.00 -31.62 5.45
N ALA A 170 -5.12 -30.60 6.28
CA ALA A 170 -4.03 -29.70 6.62
C ALA A 170 -4.12 -29.28 8.09
N GLY A 171 -2.97 -28.92 8.68
CA GLY A 171 -2.95 -28.40 10.04
C GLY A 171 -3.60 -27.02 10.12
N ALA A 172 -4.07 -26.63 11.31
CA ALA A 172 -4.71 -25.32 11.54
C ALA A 172 -3.86 -24.14 11.03
N ARG A 173 -2.53 -24.21 11.18
CA ARG A 173 -1.60 -23.20 10.66
C ARG A 173 -1.69 -23.06 9.15
N ASP A 174 -1.64 -24.16 8.41
CA ASP A 174 -1.64 -24.13 6.94
C ASP A 174 -2.99 -23.68 6.38
N VAL A 175 -4.10 -24.07 7.02
CA VAL A 175 -5.44 -23.59 6.65
C VAL A 175 -5.57 -22.09 6.91
N ALA A 176 -5.04 -21.60 8.03
CA ALA A 176 -5.02 -20.17 8.32
C ALA A 176 -4.14 -19.40 7.32
N HIS A 177 -2.96 -19.90 6.95
CA HIS A 177 -2.11 -19.30 5.92
C HIS A 177 -2.76 -19.34 4.53
N PHE A 178 -3.54 -20.38 4.24
CA PHE A 178 -4.34 -20.40 3.01
C PHE A 178 -5.41 -19.31 3.01
N ALA A 179 -6.16 -19.14 4.11
CA ALA A 179 -7.10 -18.02 4.25
C ALA A 179 -6.38 -16.65 4.15
N GLN A 180 -5.15 -16.56 4.65
CA GLN A 180 -4.31 -15.37 4.56
C GLN A 180 -3.89 -15.06 3.13
N LEU A 181 -3.48 -16.05 2.35
CA LEU A 181 -3.24 -15.87 0.92
C LEU A 181 -4.48 -15.29 0.25
N LEU A 182 -5.65 -15.90 0.49
CA LEU A 182 -6.90 -15.46 -0.10
C LEU A 182 -7.26 -14.03 0.28
N ARG A 183 -6.94 -13.60 1.51
CA ARG A 183 -7.08 -12.21 1.92
C ARG A 183 -6.34 -11.26 0.98
N TYR A 184 -5.14 -11.60 0.55
CA TYR A 184 -4.34 -10.73 -0.33
C TYR A 184 -4.73 -10.81 -1.80
N VAL A 185 -5.12 -11.98 -2.28
CA VAL A 185 -5.26 -12.23 -3.73
C VAL A 185 -6.70 -12.29 -4.21
N GLN A 186 -7.69 -12.28 -3.30
CA GLN A 186 -9.12 -12.35 -3.62
C GLN A 186 -9.95 -11.30 -2.86
N SER A 187 -11.15 -11.02 -3.37
CA SER A 187 -12.18 -10.20 -2.76
C SER A 187 -13.14 -11.08 -1.96
N ILE A 188 -12.88 -11.26 -0.67
CA ILE A 188 -13.65 -12.15 0.20
C ILE A 188 -13.87 -11.49 1.56
N HIS A 189 -15.10 -11.54 2.05
CA HIS A 189 -15.49 -11.00 3.34
C HIS A 189 -14.65 -11.60 4.51
N PRO A 190 -14.16 -10.79 5.47
CA PRO A 190 -13.30 -11.27 6.55
C PRO A 190 -13.90 -12.40 7.40
N GLN A 191 -15.21 -12.35 7.69
CA GLN A 191 -15.87 -13.42 8.46
C GLN A 191 -15.91 -14.76 7.70
N VAL A 192 -15.99 -14.71 6.36
CA VAL A 192 -15.92 -15.91 5.52
C VAL A 192 -14.51 -16.48 5.58
N LEU A 193 -13.47 -15.65 5.47
CA LEU A 193 -12.08 -16.10 5.64
C LEU A 193 -11.79 -16.65 7.04
N ALA A 194 -12.38 -16.07 8.09
CA ALA A 194 -12.25 -16.61 9.45
C ALA A 194 -12.85 -18.03 9.56
N LYS A 195 -14.02 -18.26 8.94
CA LYS A 195 -14.62 -19.60 8.89
C LYS A 195 -13.80 -20.60 8.10
N LEU A 196 -13.09 -20.16 7.06
CA LEU A 196 -12.14 -21.00 6.34
C LEU A 196 -10.96 -21.38 7.25
N ALA A 197 -10.38 -20.39 7.95
CA ALA A 197 -9.22 -20.57 8.82
C ALA A 197 -9.48 -21.51 10.02
N GLU A 198 -10.72 -21.60 10.49
CA GLU A 198 -11.16 -22.52 11.56
C GLU A 198 -11.27 -23.99 11.09
N GLY A 199 -11.22 -24.24 9.78
CA GLY A 199 -11.34 -25.59 9.21
C GLY A 199 -10.10 -26.46 9.40
N GLY A 200 -10.24 -27.76 9.14
CA GLY A 200 -9.12 -28.72 9.06
C GLY A 200 -8.73 -29.10 7.63
N VAL A 201 -9.23 -28.38 6.63
CA VAL A 201 -9.13 -28.74 5.22
C VAL A 201 -8.80 -27.49 4.41
N ILE A 202 -7.85 -27.61 3.48
CA ILE A 202 -7.70 -26.69 2.35
C ILE A 202 -8.66 -27.18 1.25
N PRO A 203 -9.76 -26.46 0.96
CA PRO A 203 -10.80 -26.93 0.03
C PRO A 203 -10.24 -27.16 -1.37
N GLY A 204 -10.64 -28.26 -2.00
CA GLY A 204 -10.26 -28.55 -3.39
C GLY A 204 -10.91 -27.60 -4.41
N SER A 205 -12.02 -26.96 -4.05
CA SER A 205 -12.64 -25.90 -4.85
C SER A 205 -13.33 -24.85 -3.99
N LEU A 206 -13.24 -23.60 -4.44
CA LEU A 206 -13.88 -22.43 -3.85
C LEU A 206 -14.50 -21.58 -4.96
N THR A 207 -15.63 -20.97 -4.69
CA THR A 207 -16.29 -19.99 -5.55
C THR A 207 -16.64 -18.77 -4.72
N PHE A 208 -16.33 -17.58 -5.21
CA PHE A 208 -16.66 -16.30 -4.60
C PHE A 208 -17.51 -15.50 -5.57
N THR A 209 -18.49 -14.79 -5.03
CA THR A 209 -19.33 -13.86 -5.78
C THR A 209 -19.18 -12.48 -5.16
N THR A 210 -18.87 -11.49 -6.00
CA THR A 210 -18.65 -10.11 -5.59
C THR A 210 -19.46 -9.19 -6.46
N ASN A 211 -20.33 -8.38 -5.85
CA ASN A 211 -21.09 -7.36 -6.56
C ASN A 211 -20.24 -6.10 -6.66
N THR A 212 -19.55 -5.92 -7.79
CA THR A 212 -18.76 -4.70 -8.03
C THR A 212 -19.63 -3.58 -8.61
N SER A 213 -19.09 -2.37 -8.65
CA SER A 213 -19.73 -1.22 -9.31
C SER A 213 -19.95 -1.40 -10.83
N LEU A 214 -19.20 -2.29 -11.48
CA LEU A 214 -19.30 -2.58 -12.92
C LEU A 214 -20.31 -3.70 -13.22
N ALA A 215 -20.10 -4.85 -12.59
CA ALA A 215 -20.92 -6.05 -12.73
C ALA A 215 -20.66 -7.03 -11.57
N PRO A 216 -21.58 -7.98 -11.33
CA PRO A 216 -21.27 -9.14 -10.51
C PRO A 216 -20.10 -9.92 -11.11
N VAL A 217 -19.16 -10.32 -10.25
CA VAL A 217 -17.98 -11.11 -10.61
C VAL A 217 -18.04 -12.43 -9.87
N THR A 218 -17.87 -13.52 -10.59
CA THR A 218 -17.71 -14.86 -10.02
C THR A 218 -16.27 -15.32 -10.20
N VAL A 219 -15.62 -15.65 -9.09
CA VAL A 219 -14.26 -16.23 -9.09
C VAL A 219 -14.34 -17.66 -8.64
N ARG A 220 -13.90 -18.59 -9.48
CA ARG A 220 -13.71 -20.00 -9.13
C ARG A 220 -12.23 -20.29 -8.92
N MET A 221 -11.90 -20.97 -7.84
CA MET A 221 -10.56 -21.46 -7.54
C MET A 221 -10.59 -22.97 -7.39
N ASP A 222 -9.74 -23.66 -8.13
CA ASP A 222 -9.47 -25.09 -7.96
C ASP A 222 -8.08 -25.26 -7.34
N VAL A 223 -7.99 -26.02 -6.25
CA VAL A 223 -6.77 -26.23 -5.47
C VAL A 223 -6.33 -27.68 -5.60
N GLU A 224 -5.10 -27.86 -6.05
CA GLU A 224 -4.53 -29.17 -6.38
C GLU A 224 -3.13 -29.31 -5.80
N LYS A 225 -2.61 -30.55 -5.81
CA LYS A 225 -1.21 -30.87 -5.47
C LYS A 225 -0.75 -30.30 -4.13
N VAL A 226 -1.64 -30.32 -3.14
CA VAL A 226 -1.31 -29.90 -1.78
C VAL A 226 -0.38 -30.94 -1.16
N GLN A 227 0.83 -30.52 -0.80
CA GLN A 227 1.86 -31.40 -0.26
C GLN A 227 2.68 -30.67 0.81
N GLY A 228 3.09 -31.41 1.84
CA GLY A 228 4.04 -30.92 2.82
C GLY A 228 5.41 -30.70 2.19
N ALA A 229 6.09 -29.64 2.62
CA ALA A 229 7.38 -29.21 2.09
C ALA A 229 8.30 -28.69 3.20
N SER A 230 9.57 -28.54 2.85
CA SER A 230 10.57 -27.83 3.66
C SER A 230 11.35 -26.90 2.72
N PRO A 231 10.67 -25.87 2.18
CA PRO A 231 11.29 -24.95 1.26
C PRO A 231 12.42 -24.21 1.99
N PRO A 232 13.51 -23.86 1.30
CA PRO A 232 14.47 -22.91 1.86
C PRO A 232 13.75 -21.59 2.14
N ALA A 233 14.24 -20.84 3.12
CA ALA A 233 13.81 -19.47 3.32
C ALA A 233 13.90 -18.71 1.98
N PHE A 234 12.88 -17.89 1.69
CA PHE A 234 12.95 -17.00 0.54
C PHE A 234 14.20 -16.11 0.64
N THR A 235 14.88 -15.92 -0.50
CA THR A 235 16.08 -15.10 -0.60
C THR A 235 16.02 -14.18 -1.82
N LEU A 236 16.56 -12.97 -1.66
CA LEU A 236 16.82 -12.04 -2.75
C LEU A 236 18.17 -12.30 -3.44
N GLN A 237 18.93 -13.30 -3.00
CA GLN A 237 20.20 -13.64 -3.62
C GLN A 237 20.01 -13.96 -5.11
N GLY A 238 20.79 -13.27 -5.96
CA GLY A 238 20.68 -13.39 -7.42
C GLY A 238 19.64 -12.47 -8.06
N TYR A 239 18.91 -11.68 -7.27
CA TYR A 239 18.03 -10.62 -7.77
C TYR A 239 18.63 -9.24 -7.50
N ALA A 240 18.45 -8.31 -8.44
CA ALA A 240 18.80 -6.91 -8.28
C ALA A 240 17.54 -6.05 -8.05
N PRO A 241 17.60 -4.92 -7.33
CA PRO A 241 16.49 -3.97 -7.30
C PRO A 241 16.14 -3.53 -8.73
N ARG A 242 14.86 -3.47 -9.06
CA ARG A 242 14.39 -2.93 -10.34
C ARG A 242 14.95 -1.52 -10.58
N GLN A 243 15.30 -1.24 -11.83
CA GLN A 243 15.78 0.08 -12.28
C GLN A 243 14.89 0.58 -13.41
N ALA A 244 13.78 1.27 -13.09
CA ALA A 244 12.97 1.95 -14.10
C ALA A 244 13.78 3.06 -14.79
N THR A 245 13.54 3.25 -16.09
CA THR A 245 14.15 4.31 -16.89
C THR A 245 13.29 5.59 -16.86
N PRO A 246 13.87 6.79 -17.04
CA PRO A 246 13.08 8.02 -17.12
C PRO A 246 12.02 8.01 -18.23
N ALA A 247 12.25 7.26 -19.31
CA ALA A 247 11.28 7.07 -20.38
C ALA A 247 10.05 6.24 -19.96
N GLN A 248 10.19 5.38 -18.95
CA GLN A 248 9.08 4.64 -18.33
C GLN A 248 8.36 5.48 -17.27
N GLY A 249 9.04 6.47 -16.70
CA GLY A 249 8.48 7.47 -15.80
C GLY A 249 9.56 8.08 -14.92
N ALA A 250 9.75 9.39 -14.99
CA ALA A 250 10.82 10.09 -14.25
C ALA A 250 10.72 9.86 -12.73
N LEU A 251 9.51 9.93 -12.18
CA LEU A 251 9.28 9.73 -10.75
C LEU A 251 9.55 8.28 -10.32
N GLU A 252 9.12 7.31 -11.12
CA GLU A 252 9.35 5.89 -10.84
C GLU A 252 10.85 5.54 -10.91
N ALA A 253 11.56 6.06 -11.91
CA ALA A 253 13.01 5.92 -12.03
C ALA A 253 13.76 6.52 -10.84
N LEU A 254 13.30 7.67 -10.34
CA LEU A 254 13.85 8.29 -9.14
C LEU A 254 13.56 7.45 -7.88
N VAL A 255 12.34 6.96 -7.70
CA VAL A 255 11.96 6.08 -6.58
C VAL A 255 12.80 4.81 -6.58
N ASP A 256 12.98 4.16 -7.73
CA ASP A 256 13.81 2.95 -7.85
C ASP A 256 15.27 3.22 -7.51
N ARG A 257 15.85 4.29 -8.07
CA ARG A 257 17.23 4.73 -7.78
C ARG A 257 17.44 5.03 -6.30
N MET A 258 16.48 5.67 -5.64
CA MET A 258 16.59 6.03 -4.22
C MET A 258 16.32 4.85 -3.29
N ALA A 259 15.38 3.97 -3.63
CA ALA A 259 15.15 2.73 -2.90
C ALA A 259 16.38 1.81 -2.90
N ALA A 260 17.12 1.76 -4.01
CA ALA A 260 18.31 0.93 -4.18
C ALA A 260 19.58 1.45 -3.48
N GLN A 261 19.58 2.67 -2.93
CA GLN A 261 20.76 3.21 -2.24
C GLN A 261 21.09 2.38 -0.99
N THR A 262 22.38 2.17 -0.73
CA THR A 262 22.87 1.66 0.55
C THR A 262 22.91 2.76 1.61
N PRO A 263 22.98 2.43 2.92
CA PRO A 263 23.17 3.44 3.96
C PRO A 263 24.38 4.36 3.71
N GLN A 264 25.50 3.80 3.27
CA GLN A 264 26.72 4.56 2.98
C GLN A 264 26.53 5.52 1.80
N GLN A 265 25.81 5.11 0.76
CA GLN A 265 25.49 6.00 -0.36
C GLN A 265 24.52 7.10 0.03
N LEU A 266 23.54 6.81 0.90
CA LEU A 266 22.67 7.85 1.46
C LEU A 266 23.45 8.85 2.33
N ASP A 267 24.44 8.38 3.11
CA ASP A 267 25.33 9.25 3.88
C ASP A 267 26.14 10.18 2.97
N ALA A 268 26.70 9.64 1.88
CA ALA A 268 27.43 10.42 0.89
C ALA A 268 26.52 11.45 0.19
N LEU A 269 25.29 11.08 -0.16
CA LEU A 269 24.30 12.02 -0.72
C LEU A 269 23.98 13.12 0.29
N ARG A 270 23.77 12.79 1.58
CA ARG A 270 23.55 13.81 2.62
C ARG A 270 24.74 14.76 2.76
N ALA A 271 25.96 14.25 2.70
CA ALA A 271 27.17 15.06 2.74
C ALA A 271 27.29 16.00 1.51
N ALA A 272 26.82 15.57 0.34
CA ALA A 272 26.79 16.38 -0.89
C ALA A 272 25.70 17.48 -0.88
N HIS A 273 24.73 17.39 0.02
CA HIS A 273 23.63 18.36 0.18
C HIS A 273 23.61 18.93 1.61
N PRO A 274 24.65 19.68 2.03
CA PRO A 274 24.75 20.19 3.38
C PRO A 274 23.66 21.22 3.68
N CYS A 275 23.21 21.25 4.92
CA CYS A 275 22.39 22.33 5.44
C CYS A 275 23.12 23.67 5.40
N ASP A 276 22.34 24.75 5.26
CA ASP A 276 22.83 26.11 5.48
C ASP A 276 23.29 26.31 6.93
N THR A 277 24.37 27.04 7.09
CA THR A 277 24.91 27.49 8.38
C THR A 277 24.59 28.97 8.62
N GLU A 278 24.94 29.50 9.79
CA GLU A 278 24.77 30.94 10.08
C GLU A 278 25.45 31.85 9.04
N ALA A 279 26.60 31.41 8.50
CA ALA A 279 27.35 32.14 7.48
C ALA A 279 26.63 32.21 6.11
N ALA A 280 25.60 31.40 5.89
CA ALA A 280 24.78 31.44 4.67
C ALA A 280 23.71 32.54 4.70
N TYR A 281 23.56 33.28 5.81
CA TYR A 281 22.60 34.38 5.90
C TYR A 281 22.93 35.50 4.91
N ARG A 282 21.93 35.93 4.14
CA ARG A 282 22.04 37.03 3.17
C ARG A 282 20.89 38.02 3.29
N GLU A 283 21.21 39.22 3.75
CA GLU A 283 20.28 40.35 3.91
C GLU A 283 19.67 40.79 2.57
N ASP A 284 20.40 40.67 1.47
CA ASP A 284 19.92 40.99 0.12
C ASP A 284 19.08 39.87 -0.51
N GLN A 285 19.04 38.68 0.10
CA GLN A 285 18.30 37.51 -0.36
C GLN A 285 17.58 36.81 0.79
N LEU A 286 16.72 37.55 1.51
CA LEU A 286 16.00 37.05 2.68
C LEU A 286 15.11 35.85 2.39
N LEU A 287 14.45 35.80 1.22
CA LEU A 287 13.64 34.64 0.82
C LEU A 287 14.52 33.40 0.63
N ASP A 288 15.62 33.51 -0.10
CA ASP A 288 16.57 32.41 -0.31
C ASP A 288 17.13 31.89 1.02
N THR A 289 17.51 32.81 1.91
CA THR A 289 17.99 32.51 3.27
C THR A 289 16.95 31.73 4.07
N MET A 290 15.69 32.18 4.07
CA MET A 290 14.61 31.53 4.80
C MET A 290 14.33 30.13 4.25
N LEU A 291 14.30 29.98 2.91
CA LEU A 291 14.09 28.69 2.27
C LEU A 291 15.24 27.70 2.53
N GLY A 292 16.49 28.17 2.62
CA GLY A 292 17.62 27.33 2.99
C GLY A 292 17.53 26.78 4.42
N ARG A 293 17.01 27.58 5.36
CA ARG A 293 16.73 27.12 6.73
C ARG A 293 15.59 26.10 6.78
N ILE A 294 14.53 26.31 6.00
CA ILE A 294 13.43 25.34 5.85
C ILE A 294 13.96 24.03 5.28
N GLU A 295 14.75 24.09 4.21
CA GLU A 295 15.31 22.91 3.57
C GLU A 295 16.06 22.03 4.59
N CYS A 296 16.87 22.64 5.46
CA CYS A 296 17.58 21.87 6.47
C CYS A 296 16.62 21.09 7.38
N THR A 297 15.58 21.75 7.88
CA THR A 297 14.53 21.09 8.67
C THR A 297 13.82 20.00 7.88
N LEU A 298 13.49 20.22 6.61
CA LEU A 298 12.85 19.21 5.75
C LEU A 298 13.77 18.04 5.41
N SER A 299 15.08 18.26 5.34
CA SER A 299 16.08 17.23 4.99
C SER A 299 16.49 16.38 6.19
N THR A 300 16.44 16.94 7.40
CA THR A 300 17.02 16.31 8.60
C THR A 300 16.02 16.11 9.74
N GLY A 301 14.92 16.86 9.78
CA GLY A 301 14.05 16.96 10.96
C GLY A 301 14.63 17.80 12.10
N ALA A 302 15.83 18.35 11.96
CA ALA A 302 16.41 19.22 12.97
C ALA A 302 15.61 20.54 13.10
N PRO A 303 15.55 21.13 14.30
CA PRO A 303 14.96 22.44 14.49
C PRO A 303 15.59 23.45 13.54
N MET A 304 14.76 24.33 12.99
CA MET A 304 15.21 25.39 12.10
C MET A 304 16.22 26.29 12.83
N LEU A 305 17.34 26.61 12.17
CA LEU A 305 18.35 27.52 12.70
C LEU A 305 17.69 28.86 13.08
N ALA A 306 17.94 29.32 14.31
CA ALA A 306 17.33 30.54 14.83
C ALA A 306 17.90 31.79 14.16
N PHE A 307 17.06 32.79 13.90
CA PHE A 307 17.52 34.11 13.47
C PHE A 307 17.93 34.92 14.70
N THR A 308 18.95 35.78 14.57
CA THR A 308 19.16 36.81 15.58
C THR A 308 17.96 37.77 15.60
N PRO A 309 17.71 38.51 16.70
CA PRO A 309 16.58 39.44 16.76
C PRO A 309 16.52 40.42 15.58
N ALA A 310 17.66 41.00 15.18
CA ALA A 310 17.74 41.92 14.04
C ALA A 310 17.43 41.22 12.70
N GLN A 311 17.97 40.03 12.47
CA GLN A 311 17.67 39.25 11.25
C GLN A 311 16.19 38.89 11.19
N LEU A 312 15.59 38.55 12.33
CA LEU A 312 14.18 38.18 12.42
C LEU A 312 13.26 39.36 12.06
N GLU A 313 13.60 40.58 12.49
CA GLU A 313 12.87 41.80 12.09
C GLU A 313 12.90 42.00 10.58
N GLN A 314 14.06 41.84 9.95
CA GLN A 314 14.19 41.96 8.50
C GLN A 314 13.39 40.88 7.74
N VAL A 315 13.47 39.62 8.20
CA VAL A 315 12.69 38.51 7.61
C VAL A 315 11.19 38.77 7.75
N ARG A 316 10.73 39.30 8.89
CA ARG A 316 9.32 39.66 9.10
C ARG A 316 8.86 40.82 8.21
N ALA A 317 9.74 41.79 7.94
CA ALA A 317 9.45 42.91 7.06
C ALA A 317 9.51 42.54 5.56
N SER A 318 10.07 41.38 5.22
CA SER A 318 10.25 40.95 3.83
C SER A 318 8.93 40.53 3.17
N VAL A 319 8.49 41.33 2.19
CA VAL A 319 7.30 41.02 1.38
C VAL A 319 7.42 39.66 0.66
N PRO A 320 8.53 39.32 -0.02
CA PRO A 320 8.70 38.01 -0.66
C PRO A 320 8.55 36.82 0.29
N VAL A 321 9.11 36.94 1.51
CA VAL A 321 8.94 35.93 2.57
C VAL A 321 7.47 35.81 2.95
N SER A 322 6.82 36.92 3.27
CA SER A 322 5.40 36.94 3.66
C SER A 322 4.49 36.30 2.59
N LEU A 323 4.72 36.63 1.31
CA LEU A 323 3.98 36.06 0.18
C LEU A 323 4.17 34.55 0.07
N ALA A 324 5.42 34.06 0.19
CA ALA A 324 5.71 32.63 0.12
C ALA A 324 4.95 31.84 1.20
N PHE A 325 5.01 32.27 2.47
CA PHE A 325 4.35 31.57 3.58
C PHE A 325 2.83 31.75 3.59
N SER A 326 2.32 32.83 3.04
CA SER A 326 0.86 32.99 2.86
C SER A 326 0.35 31.97 1.84
N ALA A 327 1.10 31.76 0.76
CA ALA A 327 0.77 30.79 -0.29
C ALA A 327 0.81 29.32 0.17
N THR A 328 1.44 28.99 1.30
CA THR A 328 1.42 27.61 1.87
C THR A 328 0.31 27.38 2.88
N LYS A 329 -0.44 28.41 3.27
CA LYS A 329 -1.48 28.37 4.32
C LYS A 329 -2.91 28.43 3.78
N VAL A 330 -3.06 28.45 2.46
CA VAL A 330 -4.37 28.49 1.79
C VAL A 330 -5.14 27.19 2.03
N THR A 331 -6.46 27.30 2.13
CA THR A 331 -7.33 26.14 2.41
C THR A 331 -8.51 26.02 1.46
N LYS A 332 -8.82 27.06 0.68
CA LYS A 332 -9.94 27.06 -0.27
C LYS A 332 -9.46 26.80 -1.70
N GLN A 333 -10.29 26.13 -2.48
CA GLN A 333 -9.98 25.73 -3.87
C GLN A 333 -9.56 26.92 -4.74
N GLU A 334 -10.32 28.02 -4.72
CA GLU A 334 -10.01 29.24 -5.47
C GLU A 334 -8.68 29.91 -5.06
N GLU A 335 -8.27 29.79 -3.80
CA GLU A 335 -7.04 30.43 -3.29
C GLU A 335 -5.78 29.71 -3.78
N PHE A 336 -5.85 28.40 -4.04
CA PHE A 336 -4.71 27.61 -4.53
C PHE A 336 -4.19 28.10 -5.89
N VAL A 337 -5.06 28.59 -6.77
CA VAL A 337 -4.64 29.10 -8.10
C VAL A 337 -3.73 30.32 -7.95
N ALA A 338 -4.13 31.28 -7.10
CA ALA A 338 -3.32 32.46 -6.81
C ALA A 338 -2.01 32.09 -6.08
N ALA A 339 -2.08 31.14 -5.16
CA ALA A 339 -0.91 30.64 -4.43
C ALA A 339 0.13 30.00 -5.38
N VAL A 340 -0.30 29.15 -6.33
CA VAL A 340 0.57 28.55 -7.35
C VAL A 340 1.28 29.62 -8.18
N LYS A 341 0.55 30.64 -8.66
CA LYS A 341 1.14 31.76 -9.41
C LYS A 341 2.16 32.54 -8.57
N THR A 342 1.84 32.78 -7.30
CA THR A 342 2.71 33.49 -6.36
C THR A 342 4.03 32.72 -6.15
N LEU A 343 3.97 31.43 -5.82
CA LEU A 343 5.15 30.60 -5.58
C LEU A 343 6.05 30.51 -6.83
N SER A 344 5.45 30.34 -8.01
CA SER A 344 6.20 30.32 -9.27
C SER A 344 6.90 31.66 -9.54
N GLY A 345 6.21 32.78 -9.33
CA GLY A 345 6.77 34.13 -9.55
C GLY A 345 7.89 34.51 -8.56
N LEU A 346 7.93 33.91 -7.37
CA LEU A 346 8.96 34.17 -6.36
C LEU A 346 10.29 33.46 -6.64
N ARG A 347 10.34 32.49 -7.56
CA ARG A 347 11.54 31.67 -7.81
C ARG A 347 12.79 32.48 -8.18
N SER A 348 12.64 33.56 -8.95
CA SER A 348 13.76 34.42 -9.35
C SER A 348 14.39 35.17 -8.17
N GLN A 349 13.68 35.30 -7.05
CA GLN A 349 14.14 35.99 -5.85
C GLN A 349 14.84 35.04 -4.85
N ALA A 350 14.85 33.74 -5.15
CA ALA A 350 15.55 32.72 -4.37
C ALA A 350 16.23 31.71 -5.30
N PRO A 351 17.19 32.14 -6.15
CA PRO A 351 17.73 31.30 -7.22
C PRO A 351 18.40 30.02 -6.72
N ARG A 352 18.99 30.03 -5.51
CA ARG A 352 19.66 28.87 -4.95
C ARG A 352 18.67 27.89 -4.33
N LYS A 353 17.57 28.37 -3.75
CA LYS A 353 16.55 27.54 -3.06
C LYS A 353 15.19 27.53 -3.76
N ALA A 354 15.14 27.86 -5.05
CA ALA A 354 13.92 27.92 -5.84
C ALA A 354 13.15 26.60 -5.88
N TYR A 355 13.84 25.45 -5.73
CA TYR A 355 13.18 24.14 -5.64
C TYR A 355 12.33 24.00 -4.37
N ILE A 356 12.62 24.68 -3.27
CA ILE A 356 11.71 24.67 -2.10
C ILE A 356 10.38 25.36 -2.43
N LEU A 357 10.38 26.41 -3.27
CA LEU A 357 9.14 26.99 -3.77
C LEU A 357 8.42 26.05 -4.74
N LYS A 358 9.15 25.27 -5.54
CA LYS A 358 8.57 24.21 -6.38
C LYS A 358 7.88 23.14 -5.53
N LEU A 359 8.45 22.76 -4.39
CA LEU A 359 7.83 21.81 -3.45
C LEU A 359 6.49 22.34 -2.93
N PHE A 360 6.46 23.59 -2.47
CA PHE A 360 5.21 24.22 -2.02
C PHE A 360 4.17 24.33 -3.15
N GLU A 361 4.63 24.63 -4.37
CA GLU A 361 3.74 24.67 -5.52
C GLU A 361 3.20 23.28 -5.88
N ALA A 362 4.02 22.23 -5.82
CA ALA A 362 3.62 20.86 -6.09
C ALA A 362 2.46 20.44 -5.17
N ASN A 363 2.55 20.77 -3.88
CA ASN A 363 1.50 20.54 -2.90
C ASN A 363 0.20 21.27 -3.25
N ASN A 364 0.28 22.55 -3.61
CA ASN A 364 -0.91 23.33 -4.00
C ASN A 364 -1.55 22.81 -5.30
N ARG A 365 -0.74 22.36 -6.26
CA ARG A 365 -1.23 21.74 -7.51
C ARG A 365 -1.94 20.41 -7.25
N ALA A 366 -1.44 19.61 -6.30
CA ALA A 366 -2.13 18.38 -5.90
C ALA A 366 -3.55 18.67 -5.37
N ARG A 367 -3.72 19.73 -4.57
CA ARG A 367 -5.03 20.18 -4.07
C ARG A 367 -5.97 20.66 -5.18
N LEU A 368 -5.42 21.17 -6.28
CA LEU A 368 -6.16 21.52 -7.48
C LEU A 368 -6.49 20.31 -8.38
N GLY A 369 -6.07 19.09 -8.03
CA GLY A 369 -6.21 17.91 -8.88
C GLY A 369 -5.23 17.89 -10.07
N GLN A 370 -4.26 18.81 -10.12
CA GLN A 370 -3.24 18.92 -11.17
C GLN A 370 -2.09 17.94 -10.87
N PHE A 371 -2.42 16.65 -10.86
CA PHE A 371 -1.52 15.60 -10.37
C PHE A 371 -0.30 15.38 -11.25
N ASN A 372 -0.40 15.58 -12.56
CA ASN A 372 0.73 15.43 -13.48
C ASN A 372 1.76 16.53 -13.27
N GLU A 373 1.31 17.79 -13.19
CA GLU A 373 2.15 18.95 -12.93
C GLU A 373 2.75 18.88 -11.52
N SER A 374 1.97 18.45 -10.53
CA SER A 374 2.47 18.19 -9.18
C SER A 374 3.58 17.14 -9.19
N SER A 375 3.37 16.00 -9.87
CA SER A 375 4.37 14.92 -9.99
C SER A 375 5.66 15.38 -10.66
N GLN A 376 5.55 16.21 -11.71
CA GLN A 376 6.73 16.78 -12.38
C GLN A 376 7.51 17.72 -11.45
N LEU A 377 6.81 18.57 -10.68
CA LEU A 377 7.47 19.44 -9.71
C LEU A 377 8.16 18.64 -8.59
N PHE A 378 7.56 17.54 -8.11
CA PHE A 378 8.23 16.66 -7.16
C PHE A 378 9.50 16.02 -7.75
N ALA A 379 9.45 15.57 -9.01
CA ALA A 379 10.64 15.06 -9.70
C ALA A 379 11.73 16.15 -9.78
N ASP A 380 11.40 17.36 -10.23
CA ASP A 380 12.33 18.49 -10.28
C ASP A 380 12.97 18.80 -8.92
N VAL A 381 12.18 18.76 -7.84
CA VAL A 381 12.63 19.02 -6.47
C VAL A 381 13.62 17.97 -6.01
N LEU A 382 13.29 16.70 -6.23
CA LEU A 382 14.08 15.58 -5.75
C LEU A 382 15.31 15.29 -6.64
N GLU A 383 15.30 15.71 -7.91
CA GLU A 383 16.55 15.76 -8.69
C GLU A 383 17.48 16.88 -8.18
N ALA A 384 16.93 18.02 -7.74
CA ALA A 384 17.74 19.11 -7.17
C ALA A 384 18.28 18.78 -5.77
N ASN A 385 17.50 18.12 -4.93
CA ASN A 385 17.92 17.60 -3.64
C ASN A 385 17.22 16.26 -3.33
N PRO A 386 17.87 15.11 -3.60
CA PRO A 386 17.28 13.79 -3.37
C PRO A 386 17.17 13.42 -1.89
N VAL A 387 17.85 14.15 -0.99
CA VAL A 387 17.82 13.93 0.46
C VAL A 387 16.85 14.86 1.19
N LEU A 388 15.94 15.50 0.46
CA LEU A 388 14.87 16.31 1.04
C LEU A 388 13.74 15.43 1.57
N GLY A 389 13.89 14.90 2.79
CA GLY A 389 12.93 14.01 3.44
C GLY A 389 11.48 14.49 3.42
N GLY A 390 11.25 15.80 3.60
CA GLY A 390 9.93 16.42 3.49
C GLY A 390 9.28 16.28 2.12
N ALA A 391 10.05 16.35 1.03
CA ALA A 391 9.52 16.16 -0.31
C ALA A 391 9.07 14.69 -0.54
N TRP A 392 9.79 13.72 0.03
CA TRP A 392 9.37 12.31 0.02
C TRP A 392 8.09 12.07 0.81
N LYS A 393 7.91 12.77 1.94
CA LYS A 393 6.68 12.73 2.72
C LYS A 393 5.49 13.25 1.90
N ASP A 394 5.64 14.45 1.34
CA ASP A 394 4.61 15.13 0.57
C ASP A 394 4.26 14.38 -0.72
N MET A 395 5.27 13.79 -1.37
CA MET A 395 5.05 12.94 -2.54
C MET A 395 4.24 11.70 -2.18
N GLY A 396 4.50 11.06 -1.04
CA GLY A 396 3.67 9.94 -0.60
C GLY A 396 2.23 10.38 -0.31
N ASP A 397 2.01 11.57 0.24
CA ASP A 397 0.66 12.12 0.44
C ASP A 397 -0.07 12.38 -0.89
N LEU A 398 0.65 12.88 -1.90
CA LEU A 398 0.13 12.99 -3.27
C LEU A 398 -0.30 11.61 -3.80
N MET A 399 0.50 10.57 -3.59
CA MET A 399 0.14 9.22 -4.05
C MET A 399 -1.09 8.67 -3.35
N ILE A 400 -1.28 8.95 -2.05
CA ILE A 400 -2.54 8.66 -1.35
C ILE A 400 -3.73 9.35 -2.02
N MET A 401 -3.61 10.65 -2.38
CA MET A 401 -4.69 11.37 -3.07
C MET A 401 -5.06 10.75 -4.42
N ARG A 402 -4.13 10.02 -5.05
CA ARG A 402 -4.32 9.31 -6.32
C ARG A 402 -4.69 7.83 -6.15
N PHE A 403 -4.89 7.36 -4.91
CA PHE A 403 -5.07 5.95 -4.57
C PHE A 403 -3.92 5.02 -5.01
N ASP A 404 -2.72 5.56 -5.24
CA ASP A 404 -1.50 4.78 -5.52
C ASP A 404 -0.74 4.47 -4.22
N MET A 405 -1.32 3.56 -3.44
CA MET A 405 -0.78 3.18 -2.13
C MET A 405 0.60 2.52 -2.21
N PRO A 406 0.93 1.67 -3.21
CA PRO A 406 2.28 1.17 -3.38
C PRO A 406 3.31 2.30 -3.54
N ALA A 407 3.05 3.30 -4.39
CA ALA A 407 3.95 4.43 -4.54
C ALA A 407 4.00 5.31 -3.28
N ALA A 408 2.88 5.48 -2.57
CA ALA A 408 2.83 6.24 -1.33
C ALA A 408 3.78 5.68 -0.27
N TRP A 409 3.69 4.38 0.01
CA TRP A 409 4.56 3.73 1.00
C TRP A 409 6.02 3.69 0.57
N ARG A 410 6.30 3.44 -0.72
CA ARG A 410 7.69 3.52 -1.21
C ARG A 410 8.30 4.91 -1.01
N SER A 411 7.52 5.96 -1.23
CA SER A 411 7.94 7.35 -1.00
C SER A 411 8.22 7.60 0.48
N TRP A 412 7.32 7.19 1.36
CA TRP A 412 7.51 7.34 2.81
C TRP A 412 8.66 6.51 3.36
N ASP A 413 8.88 5.30 2.86
CA ASP A 413 10.02 4.45 3.24
C ASP A 413 11.36 5.11 2.88
N ILE A 414 11.47 5.67 1.67
CA ILE A 414 12.65 6.43 1.24
C ILE A 414 12.85 7.65 2.16
N GLY A 415 11.79 8.41 2.41
CA GLY A 415 11.83 9.58 3.29
C GLY A 415 12.25 9.24 4.73
N ARG A 416 11.73 8.17 5.32
CA ARG A 416 12.11 7.68 6.65
C ARG A 416 13.57 7.23 6.72
N ARG A 417 14.12 6.67 5.65
CA ARG A 417 15.54 6.29 5.59
C ARG A 417 16.46 7.50 5.49
N ILE A 418 16.02 8.54 4.78
CA ILE A 418 16.78 9.79 4.60
C ILE A 418 16.75 10.65 5.86
N ALA A 419 15.55 10.88 6.40
CA ALA A 419 15.26 11.79 7.49
C ALA A 419 14.42 11.10 8.59
N PRO A 420 14.97 10.10 9.30
CA PRO A 420 14.22 9.30 10.28
C PRO A 420 13.66 10.12 11.45
N THR A 421 14.29 11.26 11.74
CA THR A 421 13.91 12.19 12.81
C THR A 421 12.91 13.26 12.37
N LEU A 422 12.50 13.30 11.09
CA LEU A 422 11.53 14.27 10.60
C LEU A 422 10.15 13.98 11.21
N PRO A 423 9.58 14.90 12.03
CA PRO A 423 8.33 14.65 12.74
C PRO A 423 7.13 14.35 11.83
N ASN A 424 7.18 14.79 10.56
CA ASN A 424 6.11 14.58 9.60
C ASN A 424 5.82 13.09 9.34
N PHE A 425 6.80 12.20 9.55
CA PHE A 425 6.58 10.75 9.43
C PHE A 425 5.86 10.14 10.63
N ALA A 426 5.68 10.86 11.74
CA ALA A 426 4.92 10.38 12.89
C ALA A 426 3.47 10.03 12.51
N TYR A 427 2.87 10.79 11.59
CA TYR A 427 1.56 10.47 11.03
C TYR A 427 1.53 9.10 10.34
N VAL A 428 2.56 8.76 9.56
CA VAL A 428 2.65 7.48 8.86
C VAL A 428 2.77 6.34 9.86
N ASN A 429 3.62 6.50 10.88
CA ASN A 429 3.77 5.50 11.94
C ASN A 429 2.46 5.29 12.72
N GLN A 430 1.73 6.38 13.01
CA GLN A 430 0.42 6.29 13.65
C GLN A 430 -0.59 5.56 12.75
N LEU A 431 -0.65 5.91 11.47
CA LEU A 431 -1.52 5.26 10.49
C LEU A 431 -1.25 3.75 10.42
N GLU A 432 0.02 3.34 10.28
CA GLU A 432 0.45 1.94 10.30
C GLU A 432 0.06 1.24 11.61
N SER A 433 0.24 1.90 12.75
CA SER A 433 -0.13 1.36 14.07
C SER A 433 -1.65 1.20 14.22
N GLU A 434 -2.45 2.16 13.74
CA GLU A 434 -3.91 2.08 13.80
C GLU A 434 -4.43 0.96 12.90
N MET A 435 -3.89 0.83 11.68
CA MET A 435 -4.22 -0.26 10.77
C MET A 435 -3.86 -1.62 11.36
N ALA A 436 -2.68 -1.76 11.97
CA ALA A 436 -2.27 -3.00 12.63
C ALA A 436 -3.16 -3.38 13.82
N LYS A 437 -3.67 -2.37 14.55
CA LYS A 437 -4.59 -2.59 15.66
C LYS A 437 -5.99 -3.00 15.19
N ARG A 438 -6.50 -2.38 14.12
CA ARG A 438 -7.87 -2.63 13.63
C ARG A 438 -7.96 -3.87 12.75
N HIS A 439 -6.89 -4.19 12.01
CA HIS A 439 -6.84 -5.28 11.04
C HIS A 439 -5.58 -6.14 11.21
N PRO A 440 -5.35 -6.71 12.40
CA PRO A 440 -4.15 -7.52 12.67
C PRO A 440 -4.03 -8.73 11.74
N GLU A 441 -5.15 -9.23 11.24
CA GLU A 441 -5.23 -10.35 10.32
C GLU A 441 -4.56 -10.10 8.97
N TYR A 442 -4.12 -8.88 8.64
CA TYR A 442 -3.27 -8.65 7.47
C TYR A 442 -1.78 -8.82 7.78
N LEU A 443 -1.36 -8.58 9.02
CA LEU A 443 0.06 -8.30 9.31
C LEU A 443 0.74 -9.33 10.20
N VAL A 444 -0.01 -10.29 10.72
CA VAL A 444 0.48 -11.22 11.75
C VAL A 444 0.12 -12.65 11.37
N TYR A 445 1.10 -13.54 11.57
CA TYR A 445 0.93 -14.93 11.98
C TYR A 445 1.99 -15.27 13.03
#